data_AF-A0A4W5M3C5-F1
#
_entry.id   AF-A0A4W5M3C5-F1
#
_cell.length_a   1.000
_cell.length_b   1.000
_cell.length_c   1.000
_cell.angle_alpha   90.00
_cell.angle_beta   90.00
_cell.angle_gamma   90.00
#
_symmetry.space_group_name_H-M   'P 1'
#
loop_
_entity.id
_entity.type
_entity.pdbx_description
1 polymer ?
#
loop_
_entity_poly.entity_id
_entity_poly.type
_entity_poly.pdbx_seq_one_letter_code
_entity_poly.pdbx_strand_id
1 'polypeptide(L)' 'MNYTLNQHYEEKVRPCIDLIDSLRSLGVEKDLALPAIAVIGDQSSGKSSVLEALSGVALPRGSTSSLLGYNATSLAHLY' A
#
# COMPACT_ATOMS: atom_id res chain seq x y z
N MET A 1 3.30 -12.73 -29.07
CA MET A 1 3.31 -11.26 -29.21
C MET A 1 3.36 -10.52 -27.87
N ASN A 2 2.55 -10.88 -26.85
CA ASN A 2 2.54 -10.18 -25.56
C ASN A 2 3.84 -10.30 -24.73
N TYR A 3 4.60 -11.38 -24.90
CA TYR A 3 5.86 -11.57 -24.17
C TYR A 3 6.90 -10.48 -24.45
N THR A 4 7.05 -10.05 -25.71
CA THR A 4 8.05 -9.04 -26.10
C THR A 4 7.70 -7.65 -25.58
N LEU A 5 6.40 -7.32 -25.54
CA LEU A 5 5.92 -6.05 -24.97
C LEU A 5 6.09 -6.04 -23.44
N ASN A 6 5.76 -7.15 -22.76
CA ASN A 6 5.94 -7.28 -21.33
C ASN A 6 7.41 -7.17 -20.93
N GLN A 7 8.32 -7.84 -21.65
CA GLN A 7 9.77 -7.73 -21.41
C GLN A 7 10.26 -6.29 -21.53
N HIS A 8 9.86 -5.58 -22.59
CA HIS A 8 10.27 -4.18 -22.76
C HIS A 8 9.73 -3.25 -21.67
N TYR A 9 8.52 -3.51 -21.17
CA TYR A 9 7.96 -2.78 -20.03
C TYR A 9 8.69 -3.12 -18.74
N GLU A 10 8.97 -4.39 -18.49
CA GLU A 10 9.64 -4.87 -17.29
C GLU A 10 11.07 -4.29 -17.19
N GLU A 11 11.83 -4.30 -18.29
CA GLU A 11 13.17 -3.71 -18.39
C GLU A 11 13.21 -2.22 -18.02
N LYS A 12 12.12 -1.47 -18.31
CA LYS A 12 12.05 -0.03 -18.06
C LYS A 12 11.39 0.33 -16.73
N VAL A 13 10.36 -0.40 -16.33
CA VAL A 13 9.54 -0.08 -15.16
C VAL A 13 10.18 -0.62 -13.89
N ARG A 14 10.76 -1.83 -13.94
CA ARG A 14 11.35 -2.47 -12.76
C ARG A 14 12.46 -1.63 -12.11
N PRO A 15 13.44 -1.08 -12.87
CA PRO A 15 14.48 -0.25 -12.28
C PRO A 15 13.95 1.02 -11.61
N CYS A 16 12.86 1.60 -12.13
CA CYS A 16 12.24 2.77 -11.53
C CYS A 16 11.62 2.45 -10.16
N ILE A 17 10.91 1.31 -10.05
CA ILE A 17 10.32 0.86 -8.78
C ILE A 17 11.44 0.56 -7.78
N ASP A 18 12.46 -0.21 -8.19
CA ASP A 18 13.58 -0.59 -7.34
C ASP A 18 14.36 0.64 -6.83
N LEU A 19 14.48 1.69 -7.65
CA LEU A 19 15.09 2.96 -7.24
C LEU A 19 14.25 3.67 -6.16
N ILE A 20 12.93 3.78 -6.33
CA ILE A 20 12.06 4.39 -5.32
C ILE A 20 12.14 3.62 -4.00
N ASP A 21 12.13 2.29 -4.05
CA ASP A 21 12.27 1.45 -2.86
C ASP A 21 13.65 1.63 -2.19
N SER A 22 14.71 1.77 -2.99
CA SER A 22 16.05 2.05 -2.48
C SER A 22 16.12 3.41 -1.79
N LEU A 23 15.57 4.48 -2.40
CA LEU A 23 15.51 5.81 -1.81
C LEU A 23 14.70 5.81 -0.50
N ARG A 24 13.58 5.08 -0.47
CA ARG A 24 12.78 4.90 0.74
C ARG A 24 13.59 4.22 1.85
N SER A 25 14.32 3.15 1.52
CA SER A 25 15.14 2.42 2.49
C SER A 25 16.26 3.27 3.11
N LEU A 26 16.74 4.28 2.38
CA LEU A 26 17.73 5.25 2.84
C LEU A 26 17.12 6.39 3.67
N GLY A 27 15.79 6.44 3.81
CA GLY A 27 15.08 7.45 4.60
C GLY A 27 14.82 8.77 3.87
N VAL A 28 15.03 8.82 2.54
CA VAL A 28 14.84 10.04 1.72
C VAL A 28 13.42 10.58 1.80
N GLU A 29 12.44 9.70 2.04
CA GLU A 29 11.02 10.08 2.12
C GLU A 29 10.69 11.08 3.25
N LYS A 30 11.60 11.28 4.21
CA LYS A 30 11.46 12.25 5.31
C LYS A 30 11.64 13.70 4.86
N ASP A 31 12.52 13.91 3.89
CA ASP A 31 12.91 15.23 3.40
C ASP A 31 12.28 15.54 2.03
N LEU A 32 11.97 14.50 1.24
CA LEU A 32 11.38 14.62 -0.08
C LEU A 32 10.27 13.58 -0.28
N ALA A 33 9.10 14.02 -0.74
CA ALA A 33 8.02 13.11 -1.09
C ALA A 33 8.44 12.18 -2.24
N LEU A 34 8.46 10.86 -1.99
CA LEU A 34 8.68 9.85 -3.01
C LEU A 34 7.35 9.40 -3.65
N PRO A 35 7.32 9.09 -4.96
CA PRO A 35 6.14 8.55 -5.61
C PRO A 35 5.60 7.29 -4.92
N ALA A 36 4.29 7.26 -4.67
CA ALA A 36 3.59 6.12 -4.08
C ALA A 36 2.14 6.08 -4.55
N ILE A 37 1.53 4.89 -4.49
CA ILE A 37 0.09 4.70 -4.72
C ILE A 37 -0.58 4.46 -3.38
N ALA A 38 -1.47 5.36 -2.97
CA ALA A 38 -2.25 5.21 -1.75
C ALA A 38 -3.56 4.46 -2.05
N VAL A 39 -3.91 3.51 -1.18
CA VAL A 39 -5.19 2.79 -1.23
C VAL A 39 -6.10 3.36 -0.15
N ILE A 40 -7.22 3.96 -0.55
CA ILE A 40 -8.13 4.66 0.35
C ILE A 40 -9.53 4.05 0.23
N GLY A 41 -10.20 3.89 1.36
CA GLY A 41 -11.58 3.42 1.42
C GLY A 41 -12.10 3.29 2.84
N ASP A 42 -13.40 3.39 2.98
CA ASP A 42 -14.21 3.20 4.18
C ASP A 42 -14.13 1.79 4.78
N GLN A 43 -14.45 1.62 6.08
CA GLN A 43 -14.37 0.32 6.74
C GLN A 43 -15.21 -0.71 5.97
N SER A 44 -14.66 -1.92 5.79
CA SER A 44 -15.29 -3.01 5.04
C SER A 44 -15.43 -2.82 3.52
N SER A 45 -14.83 -1.78 2.92
CA SER A 45 -14.83 -1.57 1.46
C SER A 45 -13.98 -2.56 0.64
N GLY A 46 -13.38 -3.56 1.29
CA GLY A 46 -12.63 -4.61 0.59
C GLY A 46 -11.16 -4.30 0.26
N LYS A 47 -10.60 -3.18 0.75
CA LYS A 47 -9.18 -2.78 0.56
C LYS A 47 -8.19 -3.94 0.76
N SER A 48 -8.31 -4.62 1.89
CA SER A 48 -7.44 -5.74 2.25
C SER A 48 -7.63 -6.92 1.30
N SER A 49 -8.88 -7.24 0.92
CA SER A 49 -9.16 -8.34 -0.01
C SER A 49 -8.53 -8.10 -1.40
N VAL A 50 -8.53 -6.86 -1.88
CA VAL A 50 -7.88 -6.51 -3.17
C VAL A 50 -6.37 -6.65 -3.06
N LEU A 51 -5.77 -6.14 -1.98
CA LEU A 51 -4.32 -6.25 -1.78
C LEU A 51 -3.88 -7.71 -1.56
N GLU A 52 -4.68 -8.54 -0.90
CA GLU A 52 -4.45 -9.99 -0.76
C GLU A 52 -4.46 -10.67 -2.14
N ALA A 53 -5.43 -10.35 -2.99
CA ALA A 53 -5.53 -10.92 -4.33
C ALA A 53 -4.37 -10.50 -5.25
N LEU A 54 -3.89 -9.26 -5.13
CA LEU A 54 -2.76 -8.74 -5.93
C LEU A 54 -1.40 -9.24 -5.42
N SER A 55 -1.21 -9.29 -4.10
CA SER A 55 0.06 -9.70 -3.49
C SER A 55 0.23 -11.22 -3.40
N GLY A 56 -0.87 -11.98 -3.42
CA GLY A 56 -0.87 -13.40 -3.11
C GLY A 56 -0.58 -13.71 -1.63
N VAL A 57 -0.54 -12.70 -0.77
CA VAL A 57 -0.23 -12.81 0.66
C VAL A 57 -1.46 -12.42 1.48
N ALA A 58 -1.78 -13.23 2.50
CA ALA A 58 -2.82 -12.89 3.45
C ALA A 58 -2.38 -11.71 4.33
N LEU A 59 -3.21 -10.68 4.40
CA LEU A 59 -2.95 -9.50 5.23
C LEU A 59 -3.46 -9.75 6.65
N PRO A 60 -2.79 -9.24 7.69
CA PRO A 60 -3.25 -9.39 9.06
C PRO A 60 -4.63 -8.74 9.23
N ARG A 61 -5.61 -9.52 9.69
CA ARG A 61 -6.97 -9.04 9.94
C ARG A 61 -7.08 -8.52 11.37
N GLY A 62 -7.28 -7.22 11.52
CA GLY A 62 -7.67 -6.64 12.79
C GLY A 62 -9.08 -7.09 13.17
N SER A 63 -9.23 -7.73 14.33
CA SER A 63 -10.53 -8.00 14.93
C SER A 63 -11.15 -6.67 15.39
N THR A 64 -11.93 -6.04 14.51
CA THR A 64 -12.86 -4.98 14.91
C THR A 64 -14.05 -5.63 15.61
N SER A 65 -13.82 -6.13 16.83
CA SER A 65 -14.93 -6.48 17.72
C SER A 65 -15.55 -5.18 18.17
N SER A 66 -16.71 -4.85 17.59
CA SER A 66 -17.63 -3.83 18.08
C SER A 66 -18.13 -4.24 19.47
N LEU A 67 -17.30 -4.13 20.49
CA LEU A 67 -17.69 -4.23 21.89
C LEU A 67 -17.49 -2.87 22.55
N LEU A 68 -18.64 -2.28 22.88
CA LEU A 68 -18.87 -1.03 23.59
C LEU A 68 -18.51 0.27 22.83
N GLY A 69 -19.54 0.92 22.28
CA GLY A 69 -20.03 2.18 22.85
C GLY A 69 -19.14 3.44 22.87
N TYR A 70 -17.99 3.49 22.21
CA TYR A 70 -17.20 4.74 22.14
C TYR A 70 -17.37 5.41 20.77
N ASN A 71 -17.84 6.66 20.81
CA ASN A 71 -18.07 7.55 19.69
C ASN A 71 -16.79 7.78 18.86
N ALA A 72 -16.88 7.54 17.55
CA ALA A 72 -15.76 7.58 16.60
C ALA A 72 -15.21 8.98 16.26
N THR A 73 -15.23 9.94 17.20
CA THR A 73 -14.74 11.32 16.96
C THR A 73 -13.58 11.74 17.88
N SER A 74 -13.21 10.94 18.88
CA SER A 74 -12.05 11.19 19.72
C SER A 74 -10.99 10.12 19.45
N LEU A 75 -9.75 10.52 19.14
CA LEU A 75 -8.55 9.68 18.92
C LEU A 75 -8.06 9.47 17.46
N ALA A 76 -8.23 10.45 16.57
CA ALA A 76 -7.33 10.60 15.41
C ALA A 76 -6.31 11.74 15.62
N HIS A 77 -5.95 11.99 16.88
CA HIS A 77 -4.82 12.81 17.27
C HIS A 77 -3.91 11.92 18.12
N LEU A 78 -3.11 11.07 17.47
CA LEU A 78 -1.80 10.64 17.94
C LEU A 78 -1.16 9.75 16.86
N TYR A 79 0.04 10.18 16.46
CA TYR A 79 0.94 9.68 15.41
C TYR A 79 0.68 10.19 14.00
#